data_AF-A0A955IP65-F1
#
_entry.id   AF-A0A955IP65-F1
#
_cell.length_a   1.000
_cell.length_b   1.000
_cell.length_c   1.000
_cell.angle_alpha   90.00
_cell.angle_beta   90.00
_cell.angle_gamma   90.00
#
_symmetry.space_group_name_H-M   'P 1'
#
loop_
_entity.id
_entity.type
_entity.pdbx_description
1 polymer ?
#
loop_
_entity_poly.entity_id
_entity_poly.type
_entity_poly.pdbx_seq_one_letter_code
_entity_poly.pdbx_strand_id
1 'polypeptide(L)' 'MSQLGMQLPGSQRGRKAQPNAYTALMLGATVVLAVAVVLVGRSAAKVAPGGDVMKVLNVQDAKKIDLGRLN' A
#
# COMPACT_ATOMS: atom_id res chain seq x y z
N MET A 1 0.59 -56.31 -14.19
CA MET A 1 1.25 -55.27 -15.00
C MET A 1 0.48 -53.97 -14.77
N SER A 2 0.82 -53.23 -13.71
CA SER A 2 0.09 -52.00 -13.36
C SER A 2 0.40 -50.89 -14.36
N GLN A 3 -0.64 -50.42 -15.05
CA GLN A 3 -0.66 -49.31 -16.00
C GLN A 3 -0.58 -47.95 -15.26
N LEU A 4 0.25 -47.85 -14.22
CA LEU A 4 0.67 -46.59 -13.60
C LEU A 4 1.77 -45.98 -14.46
N GLY A 5 1.42 -45.58 -15.68
CA GLY A 5 2.42 -45.15 -16.67
C GLY A 5 1.88 -44.48 -17.91
N MET A 6 0.57 -44.25 -18.02
CA MET A 6 0.05 -43.37 -19.06
C MET A 6 0.26 -41.92 -18.61
N GLN A 7 1.53 -41.50 -18.67
CA GLN A 7 1.95 -40.11 -18.52
C GLN A 7 1.09 -39.29 -19.48
N LEU A 8 0.13 -38.54 -18.94
CA LEU A 8 -0.69 -37.60 -19.71
C LEU A 8 0.27 -36.62 -20.40
N PRO A 9 0.43 -36.67 -21.74
CA PRO A 9 1.25 -35.70 -22.45
C PRO A 9 0.60 -34.32 -22.30
N GLY A 10 1.14 -33.53 -21.37
CA GLY A 10 0.60 -32.23 -20.98
C GLY A 10 0.66 -31.94 -19.48
N SER A 11 0.85 -32.94 -18.61
CA SER A 11 0.84 -32.75 -17.16
C SER A 11 2.07 -32.03 -16.60
N GLN A 12 3.13 -31.87 -17.40
CA GLN A 12 4.29 -31.06 -17.06
C GLN A 12 4.73 -30.19 -18.22
N ARG A 13 4.06 -29.07 -18.41
CA ARG A 13 4.80 -27.86 -18.80
C ARG A 13 4.74 -26.94 -17.61
N GLY A 14 5.67 -27.14 -16.68
CA GLY A 14 5.96 -26.23 -15.58
C GLY A 14 6.29 -24.86 -16.15
N ARG A 15 5.25 -24.08 -16.47
CA ARG A 15 5.36 -22.67 -16.75
C ARG A 15 5.72 -22.03 -15.43
N LYS A 16 7.03 -21.90 -15.19
CA LYS A 16 7.53 -21.02 -14.15
C LYS A 16 6.91 -19.66 -14.40
N ALA A 17 6.28 -19.07 -13.38
CA ALA A 17 5.80 -17.71 -13.45
C ALA A 17 7.02 -16.80 -13.64
N GLN A 18 7.25 -16.37 -14.88
CA GLN A 18 8.32 -15.45 -15.24
C GLN A 18 7.78 -14.03 -15.04
N PRO A 19 8.55 -13.12 -14.43
CA PRO A 19 8.17 -11.70 -14.39
C PRO A 19 7.90 -11.21 -15.80
N ASN A 20 6.73 -10.59 -16.02
CA ASN A 20 6.37 -10.01 -17.30
C ASN A 20 6.53 -8.49 -17.26
N ALA A 21 6.36 -7.83 -18.42
CA ALA A 21 6.46 -6.38 -18.53
C ALA A 21 5.50 -5.64 -17.59
N TYR A 22 4.32 -6.21 -17.31
CA TYR A 22 3.36 -5.61 -16.37
C TYR A 22 3.85 -5.66 -14.92
N THR A 23 4.53 -6.74 -14.51
CA THR A 23 5.17 -6.82 -13.18
C THR A 23 6.24 -5.75 -13.03
N ALA A 24 7.06 -5.53 -14.06
CA ALA A 24 8.08 -4.47 -14.06
C ALA A 24 7.46 -3.07 -13.99
N LEU A 25 6.40 -2.82 -14.78
CA LEU A 25 5.67 -1.56 -14.77
C LEU A 25 5.02 -1.27 -13.41
N MET A 26 4.39 -2.29 -12.79
CA MET A 26 3.79 -2.19 -11.45
C MET A 26 4.83 -1.86 -10.38
N LEU A 27 5.99 -2.51 -10.43
CA LEU A 27 7.06 -2.25 -9.48
C LEU A 27 7.61 -0.82 -9.66
N GLY A 28 7.82 -0.39 -10.91
CA GLY A 28 8.23 0.98 -11.23
C GLY A 28 7.22 2.01 -10.72
N ALA A 29 5.92 1.81 -10.97
CA ALA A 29 4.87 2.70 -10.49
C ALA A 29 4.84 2.79 -8.95
N THR A 30 5.02 1.66 -8.27
CA THR A 30 5.02 1.59 -6.79
C THR A 30 6.21 2.36 -6.21
N VAL A 31 7.40 2.23 -6.82
CA VAL A 31 8.60 2.97 -6.40
C VAL A 31 8.40 4.47 -6.59
N VAL A 32 7.87 4.91 -7.73
CA VAL A 32 7.62 6.34 -8.00
C VAL A 32 6.61 6.92 -7.00
N LEU A 33 5.53 6.19 -6.72
CA LEU A 33 4.54 6.60 -5.73
C LEU A 33 5.15 6.71 -4.33
N ALA A 34 5.96 5.73 -3.91
CA ALA A 34 6.62 5.76 -2.61
C ALA A 34 7.56 6.98 -2.47
N VAL A 35 8.32 7.30 -3.52
CA VAL A 35 9.18 8.49 -3.55
C VAL A 35 8.35 9.76 -3.41
N ALA A 36 7.23 9.87 -4.13
CA ALA A 36 6.34 11.03 -4.03
C ALA A 36 5.81 11.23 -2.61
N VAL A 37 5.37 10.16 -1.94
CA VAL A 37 4.91 10.22 -0.53
C VAL A 37 6.00 10.72 0.41
N VAL A 38 7.24 10.23 0.25
CA VAL A 38 8.37 10.65 1.09
C VAL A 38 8.71 12.12 0.85
N LEU A 39 8.68 12.59 -0.40
CA LEU A 39 8.96 13.99 -0.73
C LEU A 39 7.89 14.92 -0.14
N VAL A 40 6.61 14.58 -0.28
CA VAL A 40 5.50 15.33 0.32
C VAL A 40 5.62 15.33 1.84
N GLY A 41 5.91 14.19 2.46
CA GLY A 41 6.11 14.08 3.91
C GLY A 41 7.27 14.95 4.42
N ARG A 42 8.39 14.97 3.70
CA ARG A 42 9.54 15.83 4.02
C ARG A 42 9.22 17.32 3.87
N SER A 43 8.46 17.69 2.85
CA SER A 43 7.99 19.06 2.67
C SER A 43 7.01 19.46 3.78
N ALA A 44 6.04 18.60 4.10
CA ALA A 44 5.07 18.79 5.17
C ALA A 44 5.76 18.96 6.54
N ALA A 45 6.80 18.18 6.82
CA ALA A 45 7.58 18.30 8.05
C ALA A 45 8.31 19.65 8.18
N LYS A 46 8.67 20.29 7.05
CA LYS A 46 9.32 21.61 7.05
C LYS A 46 8.33 22.77 7.22
N VAL A 47 7.13 22.66 6.67
CA VAL A 47 6.09 23.71 6.82
C VAL A 47 5.37 23.68 8.17
N ALA A 48 5.50 22.59 8.94
CA ALA A 48 4.93 22.49 10.27
C ALA A 48 5.88 21.78 11.26
N PRO A 49 6.94 22.48 11.74
CA PRO A 49 7.76 21.97 12.82
C PRO A 49 6.90 21.92 14.11
N GLY A 50 6.38 20.75 14.45
CA GLY A 50 5.57 20.56 15.68
C GLY A 50 4.39 19.59 15.57
N GLY A 51 4.07 19.06 14.38
CA GLY A 51 3.00 18.07 14.24
C GLY A 51 1.57 18.64 14.24
N ASP A 52 1.42 19.97 14.20
CA ASP A 52 0.10 20.64 14.23
C ASP A 52 -0.77 20.39 12.98
N VAL A 53 -0.21 19.90 11.87
CA VAL A 53 -1.01 19.60 10.66
C VAL A 53 -1.93 18.39 10.87
N MET A 54 -1.51 17.42 11.68
CA MET A 54 -2.35 16.28 12.03
C MET A 54 -3.41 16.64 13.07
N LYS A 55 -3.23 17.74 13.81
CA LYS A 55 -4.24 18.32 14.72
C LYS A 55 -5.39 18.96 13.95
N VAL A 56 -5.11 19.60 12.81
CA VAL A 56 -6.15 20.17 11.92
C VAL A 56 -6.99 19.09 11.25
N LEU A 57 -6.40 17.93 10.95
CA LEU A 57 -7.15 16.76 10.45
C LEU A 57 -7.86 15.98 11.57
N ASN A 58 -7.52 16.24 12.83
CA ASN A 58 -8.15 15.66 14.00
C ASN A 58 -9.19 16.66 14.55
N VAL A 59 -10.34 16.74 13.86
CA VAL A 59 -11.52 17.53 14.29
C VAL A 59 -12.08 17.03 15.64
N GLN A 60 -11.54 15.93 16.17
CA GLN A 60 -11.84 15.43 17.50
C GLN A 60 -10.76 15.90 18.49
N ASP A 61 -10.89 17.15 18.94
CA ASP A 61 -10.39 17.55 20.25
C ASP A 61 -11.06 16.66 21.31
N ALA A 62 -10.43 15.51 21.63
CA ALA A 62 -10.95 14.50 22.56
C ALA A 62 -11.15 15.02 24.00
N LYS A 63 -10.91 16.31 24.26
CA LYS A 63 -11.10 16.98 25.56
C LYS A 63 -12.16 18.08 25.57
N LYS A 64 -12.86 18.36 24.47
CA LYS A 64 -13.96 19.34 24.45
C LYS A 64 -15.21 18.78 23.75
N ILE A 65 -15.85 17.79 24.36
CA ILE A 65 -17.28 17.59 24.16
C ILE A 65 -17.96 18.41 25.25
N ASP A 66 -18.36 19.63 24.93
CA ASP A 66 -19.10 20.50 25.83
C ASP A 66 -20.57 20.06 25.85
N LEU A 67 -20.90 19.18 26.78
CA LEU A 67 -22.26 18.66 27.04
C LEU A 67 -23.16 19.70 27.75
N GLY A 68 -22.71 20.95 27.92
CA GLY A 68 -23.45 22.00 28.63
C GLY A 68 -24.60 22.67 27.87
N ARG A 69 -24.96 22.20 26.66
CA ARG A 69 -26.04 22.79 25.85
C ARG A 69 -27.35 21.96 25.82
N LEU A 70 -27.49 21.00 26.73
CA LEU A 70 -28.69 20.13 26.82
C LEU A 70 -29.41 20.14 28.18
N ASN A 71 -29.20 21.18 29.02
CA ASN A 71 -30.11 21.50 30.12
C ASN A 71 -30.51 22.98 30.05
#